data_AF-A0A839P7N9-F1
#
_entry.id   AF-A0A839P7N9-F1
#
_cell.length_a   1.000
_cell.length_b   1.000
_cell.length_c   1.000
_cell.angle_alpha   90.00
_cell.angle_beta   90.00
_cell.angle_gamma   90.00
#
_symmetry.space_group_name_H-M   'P 1'
#
loop_
_entity.id
_entity.type
_entity.pdbx_description
1 polymer ?
#
loop_
_entity_poly.entity_id
_entity_poly.type
_entity_poly.pdbx_seq_one_letter_code
_entity_poly.pdbx_strand_id
1 'polypeptide(L)'
;MRLLITLLFVLGSLFSTVAMADDAEGKITSIDEDNDTITLDDGKAYKLPGEFDYSAISEGMKVMLSFDVVDQERFITNIEEAEDAE
;
A
#
# COMPACT_ATOMS: atom_id res chain seq x y z
N MET A 1 -21.64 -10.37 37.86
CA MET A 1 -21.05 -9.28 37.04
C MET A 1 -19.58 -9.49 36.66
N ARG A 2 -18.68 -9.93 37.56
CA ARG A 2 -17.25 -10.19 37.22
C ARG A 2 -17.04 -11.16 36.06
N LEU A 3 -17.77 -12.28 36.02
CA LEU A 3 -17.66 -13.29 34.95
C LEU A 3 -18.05 -12.77 33.56
N LEU A 4 -19.02 -11.84 33.50
CA LEU A 4 -19.49 -11.23 32.26
C LEU A 4 -18.45 -10.25 31.69
N ILE A 5 -17.75 -9.52 32.56
CA ILE A 5 -16.69 -8.59 32.17
C ILE A 5 -15.46 -9.35 31.65
N THR A 6 -15.05 -10.43 32.32
CA THR A 6 -13.93 -11.25 31.83
C THR A 6 -14.21 -11.92 30.49
N LEU A 7 -15.45 -12.36 30.25
CA LEU A 7 -15.82 -12.97 28.98
C LEU A 7 -15.81 -11.95 27.82
N LEU A 8 -16.22 -10.71 28.09
CA LEU A 8 -16.19 -9.63 27.11
C LEU A 8 -14.76 -9.24 26.72
N PHE A 9 -13.82 -9.21 27.67
CA PHE A 9 -12.42 -8.93 27.40
C PHE A 9 -11.73 -10.02 26.55
N VAL A 10 -12.06 -11.30 26.77
CA VAL A 10 -11.51 -12.43 25.98
C VAL A 10 -12.01 -12.43 24.54
N LEU A 11 -13.27 -12.05 24.31
CA LEU A 11 -13.82 -11.96 22.96
C LEU A 11 -13.25 -10.78 22.17
N GLY A 12 -12.93 -9.66 22.83
CA GLY A 12 -12.34 -8.49 22.18
C GLY A 12 -10.93 -8.73 21.62
N SER A 13 -10.11 -9.58 22.27
CA SER A 13 -8.74 -9.86 21.83
C SER A 13 -8.64 -10.75 20.59
N LEU A 14 -9.74 -11.38 20.16
CA LEU A 14 -9.75 -12.28 18.99
C LEU A 14 -9.86 -11.51 17.65
N PHE A 15 -10.07 -10.20 17.69
CA PHE A 15 -10.23 -9.35 16.49
C PHE A 15 -9.04 -8.42 16.22
N SER A 16 -7.87 -8.71 16.77
CA SER A 16 -6.65 -7.98 16.44
C SER A 16 -6.17 -8.36 15.03
N THR A 17 -6.78 -7.78 14.00
CA THR A 17 -6.22 -7.84 12.64
C THR A 17 -4.98 -6.97 12.61
N VAL A 18 -3.82 -7.59 12.42
CA VAL A 18 -2.58 -6.86 12.16
C VAL A 18 -2.68 -6.28 10.75
N ALA A 19 -2.68 -4.95 10.61
CA ALA A 19 -2.49 -4.31 9.33
C ALA A 19 -1.05 -4.56 8.89
N MET A 20 -0.85 -5.45 7.93
CA MET A 20 0.42 -5.68 7.28
C MET A 20 0.32 -5.09 5.88
N ALA A 21 1.10 -4.04 5.63
CA ALA A 21 1.32 -3.56 4.28
C ALA A 21 2.10 -4.65 3.51
N ASP A 22 1.73 -4.86 2.27
CA ASP A 22 2.43 -5.74 1.33
C ASP A 22 3.43 -4.91 0.52
N ASP A 23 4.44 -5.55 -0.06
CA ASP A 23 5.51 -4.88 -0.79
C ASP A 23 5.52 -5.26 -2.27
N ALA A 24 5.91 -4.33 -3.14
CA ALA A 24 6.09 -4.57 -4.56
C ALA A 24 7.25 -3.75 -5.13
N GLU A 25 8.10 -4.38 -5.94
CA GLU A 25 9.17 -3.71 -6.69
C GLU A 25 8.89 -3.83 -8.19
N GLY A 26 9.04 -2.74 -8.94
CA GLY A 26 8.83 -2.78 -10.39
C GLY A 26 9.08 -1.44 -11.07
N LYS A 27 8.97 -1.43 -12.41
CA LYS A 27 9.09 -0.21 -13.21
C LYS A 27 7.74 0.44 -13.43
N ILE A 28 7.66 1.75 -13.24
CA ILE A 28 6.47 2.53 -13.59
C ILE A 28 6.28 2.49 -15.11
N THR A 29 5.12 2.03 -15.55
CA THR A 29 4.75 1.94 -16.98
C THR A 29 3.72 2.99 -17.39
N SER A 30 2.97 3.53 -16.42
CA SER A 30 1.99 4.59 -16.67
C SER A 30 1.71 5.36 -15.37
N ILE A 31 1.47 6.67 -15.51
CA ILE A 31 1.06 7.58 -14.44
C ILE A 31 -0.26 8.23 -14.88
N ASP A 32 -1.29 8.09 -14.05
CA ASP A 32 -2.62 8.68 -14.23
C ASP A 32 -2.85 9.70 -13.11
N GLU A 33 -2.59 10.98 -13.40
CA GLU A 33 -2.76 12.10 -12.45
C GLU A 33 -4.23 12.42 -12.17
N ASP A 34 -5.15 12.02 -13.06
CA ASP A 34 -6.58 12.27 -12.87
C ASP A 34 -7.20 11.30 -11.85
N ASN A 35 -6.61 10.11 -11.70
CA ASN A 35 -7.08 9.04 -10.81
C ASN A 35 -6.11 8.74 -9.65
N ASP A 36 -5.04 9.54 -9.50
CA ASP A 36 -3.96 9.35 -8.54
C ASP A 36 -3.41 7.91 -8.57
N THR A 37 -3.09 7.38 -9.75
CA THR A 37 -2.74 5.96 -9.92
C THR A 37 -1.49 5.77 -10.76
N ILE A 38 -0.63 4.83 -10.36
CA ILE A 38 0.48 4.33 -11.17
C ILE A 38 0.29 2.87 -11.53
N THR A 39 0.83 2.45 -12.67
CA THR A 39 0.87 1.04 -13.09
C THR A 39 2.31 0.56 -13.14
N LEU A 40 2.61 -0.57 -12.51
CA LEU A 40 3.93 -1.19 -12.60
C LEU A 40 4.00 -2.19 -13.77
N ASP A 41 5.20 -2.65 -14.09
CA ASP A 41 5.49 -3.63 -15.16
C ASP A 41 4.93 -5.04 -14.91
N ASP A 42 4.46 -5.31 -13.69
CA ASP A 42 3.64 -6.48 -13.38
C ASP A 42 2.17 -6.37 -13.85
N GLY A 43 1.79 -5.23 -14.41
CA GLY A 43 0.46 -4.93 -14.93
C GLY A 43 -0.56 -4.55 -13.86
N LYS A 44 -0.15 -4.39 -12.59
CA LYS A 44 -1.04 -3.97 -11.50
C LYS A 44 -1.03 -2.45 -11.33
N ALA A 45 -2.21 -1.95 -10.98
CA ALA A 45 -2.42 -0.55 -10.61
C ALA A 45 -2.32 -0.36 -9.09
N TYR A 46 -1.73 0.77 -8.70
CA TYR A 46 -1.49 1.20 -7.33
C TYR A 46 -1.87 2.68 -7.18
N LYS A 47 -2.70 2.97 -6.19
CA LYS A 47 -3.23 4.30 -5.90
C LYS A 47 -2.22 5.07 -5.05
N LEU A 48 -1.79 6.21 -5.54
CA LEU A 48 -0.90 7.12 -4.85
C LEU A 48 -1.56 7.65 -3.56
N PRO A 49 -0.76 7.97 -2.53
CA PRO A 49 -1.26 8.65 -1.35
C PRO A 49 -1.73 10.06 -1.74
N GLY A 50 -2.78 10.57 -1.07
CA GLY A 50 -3.49 11.82 -1.38
C GLY A 50 -2.70 12.91 -2.10
N GLU A 51 -2.19 13.92 -1.38
CA GLU A 51 -1.35 14.94 -2.03
C GLU A 51 0.04 14.37 -2.33
N PHE A 52 0.27 13.99 -3.60
CA PHE A 52 1.53 13.47 -4.10
C PHE A 52 2.20 14.44 -5.09
N ASP A 53 3.52 14.57 -5.01
CA ASP A 53 4.31 15.35 -5.97
C ASP A 53 4.71 14.48 -7.16
N TYR A 54 3.97 14.61 -8.27
CA TYR A 54 4.22 13.86 -9.51
C TYR A 54 5.60 14.12 -10.12
N SER A 55 6.28 15.22 -9.79
CA SER A 55 7.63 15.49 -10.28
C SER A 55 8.69 14.56 -9.65
N ALA A 56 8.35 13.87 -8.56
CA ALA A 56 9.22 12.90 -7.90
C ALA A 56 9.29 11.54 -8.62
N ILE A 57 8.40 11.29 -9.60
CA ILE A 57 8.33 10.02 -10.33
C ILE A 57 8.29 10.25 -11.84
N SER A 58 8.62 9.21 -12.61
CA SER A 58 8.48 9.24 -14.07
C SER A 58 8.30 7.83 -14.63
N GLU A 59 7.71 7.72 -15.82
CA GLU A 59 7.65 6.44 -16.54
C GLU A 59 9.05 5.88 -16.79
N GLY A 60 9.23 4.58 -16.54
CA GLY A 60 10.50 3.87 -16.61
C GLY A 60 11.31 3.88 -15.32
N MET A 61 10.97 4.74 -14.34
CA MET A 61 11.56 4.73 -13.01
C MET A 61 11.26 3.42 -12.30
N LYS A 62 12.28 2.84 -11.66
CA LYS A 62 12.15 1.63 -10.86
C LYS A 62 11.86 2.03 -9.41
N VAL A 63 10.81 1.47 -8.82
CA VAL A 63 10.34 1.84 -7.48
C VAL A 63 10.09 0.62 -6.61
N MET A 64 10.25 0.81 -5.31
CA MET A 64 9.77 -0.08 -4.26
C MET A 64 8.56 0.56 -3.60
N LEU A 65 7.46 -0.19 -3.49
CA LEU A 65 6.20 0.22 -2.92
C LEU A 65 5.91 -0.61 -1.67
N SER A 66 5.42 0.05 -0.62
CA SER A 66 4.61 -0.60 0.40
C SER A 66 3.17 -0.15 0.23
N PHE A 67 2.20 -1.07 0.32
CA PHE A 67 0.79 -0.77 0.06
C PHE A 67 -0.16 -1.60 0.92
N ASP A 68 -1.33 -1.04 1.20
CA ASP A 68 -2.45 -1.76 1.80
C ASP A 68 -3.49 -2.13 0.73
N VAL A 69 -4.16 -3.27 0.91
CA VAL A 69 -5.30 -3.66 0.08
C VAL A 69 -6.60 -3.35 0.81
N VAL A 70 -7.37 -2.40 0.30
CA VAL A 70 -8.69 -2.02 0.81
C VAL A 70 -9.69 -2.12 -0.33
N ASP A 71 -10.77 -2.89 -0.13
CA ASP A 71 -11.83 -3.08 -1.15
C ASP A 71 -11.31 -3.52 -2.53
N GLN A 72 -10.22 -4.30 -2.56
CA GLN A 72 -9.50 -4.79 -3.77
C GLN A 72 -8.66 -3.73 -4.50
N GLU A 73 -8.59 -2.50 -3.99
CA GLU A 73 -7.66 -1.47 -4.46
C GLU A 73 -6.37 -1.50 -3.64
N ARG A 74 -5.23 -1.16 -4.27
CA ARG A 74 -3.91 -1.11 -3.65
C ARG A 74 -3.57 0.34 -3.34
N PHE A 75 -3.57 0.71 -2.07
CA PHE A 75 -3.23 2.07 -1.62
C PHE A 75 -1.77 2.11 -1.18
N ILE A 76 -0.97 2.89 -1.89
CA ILE A 76 0.44 3.08 -1.56
C ILE A 76 0.54 3.81 -0.22
N THR A 77 1.27 3.21 0.72
CA THR A 77 1.62 3.80 2.01
C THR A 77 3.05 4.33 2.03
N ASN A 78 3.93 3.78 1.18
CA ASN A 78 5.28 4.29 0.95
C ASN A 78 5.73 4.01 -0.49
N ILE A 79 6.51 4.93 -1.07
CA ILE A 79 7.11 4.79 -2.39
C ILE A 79 8.53 5.35 -2.36
N GLU A 80 9.48 4.54 -2.81
CA GLU A 80 10.90 4.89 -2.84
C GLU A 80 11.49 4.48 -4.20
N GLU A 81 12.48 5.23 -4.69
CA GLU A 81 13.26 4.80 -5.85
C GLU A 81 14.06 3.55 -5.48
N ALA A 82 13.94 2.49 -6.29
CA ALA A 82 14.65 1.25 -6.04
C ALA A 82 16.10 1.36 -6.56
N GLU A 83 17.08 1.23 -5.67
CA GLU A 83 18.48 1.12 -6.08
C GLU A 83 18.71 -0.22 -6.81
N ASP A 84 19.42 -0.18 -7.93
CA ASP A 84 19.92 -1.41 -8.55
C ASP A 84 21.01 -1.97 -7.62
N ALA A 85 20.82 -3.20 -7.12
CA ALA A 85 21.83 -3.88 -6.33
C ALA A 85 23.11 -4.04 -7.18
N GLU A 86 24.17 -3.32 -6.81
CA GLU A 86 25.51 -3.39 -7.43
C GLU A 86 26.13 -4.81 -7.39
#